data_AF-A0A371YZ75-F1
#
_entry.id   AF-A0A371YZ75-F1
#
_cell.length_a   1.000
_cell.length_b   1.000
_cell.length_c   1.000
_cell.angle_alpha   90.00
_cell.angle_beta   90.00
_cell.angle_gamma   90.00
#
_symmetry.space_group_name_H-M   'P 1'
#
loop_
_entity.id
_entity.type
_entity.pdbx_description
1 polymer ?
#
loop_
_entity_poly.entity_id
_entity_poly.type
_entity_poly.pdbx_seq_one_letter_code
_entity_poly.pdbx_strand_id
1 'polypeptide(L)'
;MRWPRITVPVGARIIAAVMAAAIFAVAGWHAGHKAAPPLSGVPVGIMTPVRSSDPLAAGLARCEALGLRADGDAGCAAIWAESRRRFLGDAKGH
;
A
#
# COMPACT_ATOMS: atom_id res chain seq x y z
N MET A 1 20.86 -37.78 8.33
CA MET A 1 20.12 -36.73 7.61
C MET A 1 19.94 -37.16 6.16
N ARG A 2 18.83 -37.82 5.82
CA ARG A 2 18.46 -38.16 4.44
C ARG A 2 17.08 -37.56 4.22
N TRP A 3 17.06 -36.35 3.69
CA TRP A 3 15.82 -35.64 3.36
C TRP A 3 15.08 -36.47 2.29
N PRO A 4 13.81 -36.85 2.48
CA PRO A 4 13.05 -37.46 1.41
C PRO A 4 13.01 -36.45 0.26
N ARG A 5 13.53 -36.87 -0.89
CA ARG A 5 13.32 -36.17 -2.15
C ARG A 5 11.82 -36.28 -2.42
N ILE A 6 11.06 -35.28 -1.97
CA ILE A 6 9.65 -35.12 -2.29
C ILE A 6 9.63 -34.79 -3.78
N THR A 7 9.68 -35.82 -4.62
CA THR A 7 9.31 -35.73 -6.03
C THR A 7 7.85 -35.35 -6.03
N VAL A 8 7.59 -34.04 -6.05
CA VAL A 8 6.24 -33.48 -6.13
C VAL A 8 5.59 -34.16 -7.33
N PRO A 9 4.55 -35.00 -7.13
CA PRO A 9 3.97 -35.75 -8.23
C PRO A 9 3.51 -34.76 -9.28
N VAL A 10 3.64 -35.11 -10.56
CA VAL A 10 3.24 -34.25 -11.68
C VAL A 10 1.81 -33.71 -11.48
N GLY A 11 0.93 -34.50 -10.86
CA GLY A 11 -0.41 -34.07 -10.44
C GLY A 11 -0.42 -32.85 -9.51
N ALA A 12 0.47 -32.76 -8.52
CA ALA A 12 0.56 -31.59 -7.64
C ALA A 12 1.09 -30.34 -8.37
N ARG A 13 1.91 -30.51 -9.42
CA ARG A 13 2.34 -29.40 -10.28
C ARG A 13 1.20 -28.89 -11.16
N ILE A 14 0.41 -29.81 -11.72
CA ILE A 14 -0.78 -29.46 -12.51
C ILE A 14 -1.79 -28.72 -11.64
N ILE A 15 -2.07 -29.20 -10.42
CA ILE A 15 -2.97 -28.52 -9.47
C ILE A 15 -2.48 -27.10 -9.16
N ALA A 16 -1.19 -26.93 -8.87
CA ALA A 16 -0.62 -25.61 -8.60
C ALA A 16 -0.72 -24.65 -9.81
N ALA A 17 -0.48 -25.16 -11.03
CA ALA A 17 -0.58 -24.37 -12.26
C ALA A 17 -2.04 -23.93 -12.54
N VAL A 18 -3.01 -24.83 -12.35
CA VAL A 18 -4.44 -24.51 -12.51
C VAL A 18 -4.90 -23.48 -11.48
N MET A 19 -4.48 -23.63 -10.22
CA MET A 19 -4.77 -22.66 -9.15
C MET A 19 -4.19 -21.28 -9.46
N ALA A 20 -2.93 -21.21 -9.89
CA ALA A 20 -2.30 -19.95 -10.28
C ALA A 20 -3.04 -19.30 -11.46
N ALA A 21 -3.38 -20.06 -12.50
CA ALA A 21 -4.13 -19.56 -13.65
C ALA A 21 -5.51 -19.03 -13.24
N ALA A 22 -6.22 -19.70 -12.33
CA ALA A 22 -7.50 -19.23 -11.81
C ALA A 22 -7.38 -17.91 -11.05
N ILE A 23 -6.36 -17.76 -10.20
CA ILE A 23 -6.09 -16.51 -9.46
C ILE A 23 -5.82 -15.36 -10.44
N PHE A 24 -4.98 -15.58 -11.46
CA PHE A 24 -4.69 -14.56 -12.48
C PHE A 24 -5.91 -14.24 -13.34
N ALA A 25 -6.73 -15.23 -13.69
CA ALA A 25 -7.96 -15.02 -14.45
C ALA A 25 -8.97 -14.17 -13.65
N VAL A 26 -9.15 -14.44 -12.35
CA VAL A 26 -9.99 -13.62 -11.47
C VAL A 26 -9.43 -12.20 -11.38
N ALA A 27 -8.14 -12.04 -11.05
CA ALA A 27 -7.51 -10.73 -10.96
C ALA A 27 -7.60 -9.93 -12.28
N GLY A 28 -7.38 -10.59 -13.41
CA GLY A 28 -7.50 -10.02 -14.75
C GLY A 28 -8.93 -9.66 -15.13
N TRP A 29 -9.93 -10.46 -14.73
CA TRP A 29 -11.34 -10.14 -14.94
C TRP A 29 -11.76 -8.89 -14.15
N HIS A 30 -11.34 -8.79 -12.88
CA HIS A 30 -11.56 -7.60 -12.06
C HIS A 30 -10.87 -6.35 -12.61
N ALA A 31 -9.66 -6.49 -13.19
CA ALA A 31 -8.94 -5.40 -13.84
C ALA A 31 -9.53 -5.02 -15.20
N GLY A 32 -9.95 -6.00 -16.01
CA GLY A 32 -10.56 -5.81 -17.32
C GLY A 32 -11.97 -5.23 -17.26
N HIS A 33 -12.76 -5.56 -16.23
CA HIS A 33 -14.07 -4.93 -15.99
C HIS A 33 -13.94 -3.48 -15.47
N LYS A 34 -12.77 -3.10 -14.94
CA LYS A 34 -12.45 -1.70 -14.59
C LYS A 34 -11.91 -0.91 -15.79
N ALA A 35 -11.59 -1.58 -16.91
CA ALA A 35 -11.29 -0.92 -18.17
C ALA A 35 -12.60 -0.47 -18.86
N ALA A 36 -13.31 0.44 -18.19
CA ALA A 36 -14.07 1.44 -18.93
C ALA A 36 -13.10 2.14 -19.90
N PRO A 37 -13.55 2.58 -21.10
CA PRO A 37 -12.72 3.38 -22.01
C PRO A 37 -12.05 4.50 -21.21
N PRO A 38 -10.82 4.94 -21.56
CA PRO A 38 -10.10 5.96 -20.79
C PRO A 38 -10.94 7.24 -20.78
N LEU A 39 -11.80 7.37 -19.79
CA LEU A 39 -12.49 8.60 -19.44
C LEU A 39 -11.41 9.46 -18.78
N SER A 40 -10.64 10.12 -19.64
CA SER A 40 -10.10 11.44 -19.35
C SER A 40 -11.16 12.22 -18.58
N GLY A 41 -10.96 12.40 -17.27
CA GLY A 41 -11.86 13.20 -16.44
C GLY A 41 -12.67 12.47 -15.38
N VAL A 42 -12.19 11.36 -14.81
CA VAL A 42 -12.42 11.22 -13.36
C VAL A 42 -11.47 12.22 -12.71
N PRO A 43 -11.92 13.36 -12.15
CA PRO A 43 -11.12 13.96 -11.11
C PRO A 43 -11.05 12.86 -10.07
N VAL A 44 -9.89 12.18 -9.99
CA VAL A 44 -9.44 11.66 -8.71
C VAL A 44 -9.74 12.83 -7.79
N GLY A 45 -10.66 12.64 -6.86
CA GLY A 45 -10.92 13.64 -5.84
C GLY A 45 -9.59 13.82 -5.15
N ILE A 46 -8.75 14.71 -5.67
CA ILE A 46 -7.83 15.49 -4.91
C ILE A 46 -8.83 16.22 -4.03
N MET A 47 -9.18 15.58 -2.90
CA MET A 47 -9.34 16.31 -1.67
C MET A 47 -8.02 17.07 -1.61
N THR A 48 -7.97 18.23 -2.28
CA THR A 48 -7.06 19.29 -1.92
C THR A 48 -7.40 19.44 -0.46
N PRO A 49 -6.56 18.96 0.48
CA PRO A 49 -6.77 19.36 1.85
C PRO A 49 -6.86 20.87 1.75
N VAL A 50 -7.97 21.44 2.24
CA VAL A 50 -8.09 22.87 2.45
C VAL A 50 -6.70 23.30 2.92
N ARG A 51 -6.09 24.26 2.22
CA ARG A 51 -4.74 24.75 2.49
C ARG A 51 -4.73 25.49 3.83
N SER A 52 -5.15 24.81 4.90
CA SER A 52 -4.49 24.83 6.18
C SER A 52 -3.03 24.68 5.84
N SER A 53 -2.28 25.77 5.94
CA SER A 53 -0.82 25.73 6.01
C SER A 53 -0.47 24.99 7.28
N ASP A 54 -0.69 23.67 7.31
CA ASP A 54 -0.36 22.86 8.47
C ASP A 54 1.17 22.92 8.58
N PRO A 55 1.71 23.53 9.65
CA PRO A 55 3.16 23.57 9.84
C PRO A 55 3.78 22.16 9.85
N LEU A 56 2.98 21.12 10.14
CA LEU A 56 3.42 19.72 10.12
C LEU A 56 3.74 19.20 8.70
N ALA A 57 3.13 19.77 7.65
CA ALA A 57 3.32 19.33 6.27
C ALA A 57 4.78 19.52 5.79
N ALA A 58 5.43 20.62 6.17
CA ALA A 58 6.83 20.86 5.82
C ALA A 58 7.78 19.85 6.50
N GLY A 59 7.45 19.44 7.73
CA GLY A 59 8.18 18.42 8.45
C GLY A 59 8.05 17.03 7.80
N LEU A 60 6.81 16.66 7.45
CA LEU A 60 6.53 15.40 6.75
C LEU A 60 7.22 15.35 5.39
N ALA A 61 7.17 16.44 4.60
CA ALA A 61 7.82 16.51 3.29
C ALA A 61 9.34 16.32 3.38
N ARG A 62 10.01 16.87 4.41
CA ARG A 62 11.44 16.62 4.64
C ARG A 62 11.72 15.16 4.98
N CYS A 63 10.92 14.56 5.86
CA CYS A 63 11.11 13.17 6.26
C CYS A 63 10.82 12.19 5.11
N GLU A 64 9.85 12.51 4.25
CA GLU A 64 9.58 11.75 3.03
C GLU A 64 10.75 11.85 2.04
N ALA A 65 11.32 13.05 1.84
CA ALA A 65 12.47 13.24 0.95
C ALA A 65 13.72 12.48 1.41
N LEU A 66 13.85 12.21 2.72
CA LEU A 66 14.93 11.37 3.27
C LEU A 66 14.72 9.88 3.00
N GLY A 67 13.46 9.43 2.86
CA GLY A 67 13.11 8.02 2.63
C GLY A 67 13.69 7.09 3.69
N LEU A 68 14.39 6.02 3.26
CA LEU A 68 15.03 5.07 4.17
C LEU A 68 16.09 5.70 5.09
N ARG A 69 16.63 6.88 4.75
CA ARG A 69 17.59 7.58 5.61
C ARG A 69 16.94 8.22 6.83
N ALA A 70 15.61 8.37 6.83
CA ALA A 70 14.87 8.78 8.01
C ALA A 70 14.72 7.64 9.04
N ASP A 71 15.12 6.40 8.70
CA ASP A 71 15.10 5.30 9.65
C ASP A 71 16.08 5.56 10.80
N GLY A 72 15.58 5.49 12.02
CA GLY A 72 16.34 5.88 13.22
C GLY A 72 16.43 7.39 13.50
N ASP A 73 15.88 8.26 12.63
CA ASP A 73 15.83 9.71 12.92
C ASP A 73 14.71 10.01 13.93
N ALA A 74 15.10 10.41 15.14
CA ALA A 74 14.17 10.70 16.23
C ALA A 74 13.22 11.86 15.91
N GLY A 75 13.66 12.84 15.11
CA GLY A 75 12.85 13.98 14.68
C GLY A 75 11.73 13.54 13.72
N CYS A 76 12.07 12.72 12.73
CA CYS A 76 11.10 12.16 11.80
C CYS A 76 10.12 11.21 12.48
N ALA A 77 10.57 10.39 13.43
CA ALA A 77 9.68 9.55 14.22
C ALA A 77 8.62 10.37 14.99
N ALA A 78 9.03 11.50 15.58
CA ALA A 78 8.11 12.38 16.32
C ALA A 78 7.07 13.04 15.40
N ILE A 79 7.48 13.52 14.22
CA ILE A 79 6.58 14.17 13.25
C ILE A 79 5.56 13.17 12.69
N TRP A 80 5.98 11.95 12.37
CA TRP A 80 5.06 10.89 11.94
C TRP A 80 4.07 10.50 13.04
N ALA A 81 4.51 10.44 14.29
CA ALA A 81 3.63 10.15 15.43
C ALA A 81 2.56 11.25 15.61
N GLU A 82 2.94 12.52 15.49
CA GLU A 82 2.00 13.66 15.57
C GLU A 82 0.99 13.67 14.42
N SER A 83 1.46 13.43 13.19
CA SER A 83 0.57 13.34 12.02
C SER A 83 -0.46 12.23 12.22
N ARG A 84 0.00 11.04 12.64
CA ARG A 84 -0.87 9.91 12.92
C ARG A 84 -1.91 10.22 14.00
N ARG A 85 -1.52 10.88 15.09
CA ARG A 85 -2.47 11.29 16.16
C ARG A 85 -3.58 12.18 15.62
N ARG A 86 -3.23 13.22 14.87
CA ARG A 86 -4.20 14.16 14.28
C ARG A 86 -5.14 13.49 13.28
N PHE A 87 -4.60 12.61 12.43
CA PHE A 87 -5.39 11.92 11.41
C PHE A 87 -6.33 10.87 11.98
N LEU A 88 -5.89 10.11 12.98
CA LEU A 88 -6.72 9.08 13.60
C LEU A 88 -7.74 9.67 14.60
N GLY A 89 -7.66 10.98 14.86
CA GLY A 89 -8.36 11.63 15.96
C GLY A 89 -7.77 11.19 17.28
N ASP A 90 -7.47 12.13 18.17
CA ASP A 90 -7.12 11.77 19.54
C ASP A 90 -8.27 10.96 20.14
N ALA A 91 -8.02 9.69 20.48
CA ALA A 91 -8.95 8.81 21.19
C ALA A 91 -9.27 9.30 22.62
N LYS A 92 -8.72 10.45 23.03
CA LYS A 92 -9.12 11.17 24.23
C LYS A 92 -10.21 12.17 23.87
N GLY A 93 -11.40 11.62 23.64
CA GLY A 93 -12.64 12.37 23.77
C GLY A 93 -12.70 12.99 25.16
N HIS A 94 -13.01 14.27 25.19
CA HIS A 94 -13.47 15.02 26.36
C HIS A 94 -14.80 14.45 26.85
#